data_AF-A0AAD7GQL9-F1
#
_entry.id   AF-A0AAD7GQL9-F1
#
_cell.length_a   1.000
_cell.length_b   1.000
_cell.length_c   1.000
_cell.angle_alpha   90.00
_cell.angle_beta   90.00
_cell.angle_gamma   90.00
#
_symmetry.space_group_name_H-M   'P 1'
#
loop_
_entity.id
_entity.type
_entity.pdbx_description
1 polymer ?
#
loop_
_entity_poly.entity_id
_entity_poly.type
_entity_poly.pdbx_seq_one_letter_code
_entity_poly.pdbx_strand_id
1 'polypeptide(L)'
;MGSSAADRARLEEIEVEVLNLQRSIGILRAEEKQVKKRLNSRYYPVLTLPNELVSEIFLHFLPEYPRCPPMCGGLSPITLTQICRSWREIAICMTFRLHIYY
;
A
#
# COMPACT_ATOMS: atom_id res chain seq x y z
N MET A 1 -34.64 45.02 19.95
CA MET A 1 -33.18 45.24 20.18
C MET A 1 -32.54 44.15 21.07
N GLY A 2 -33.08 42.92 21.15
CA GLY A 2 -32.55 41.84 22.02
C GLY A 2 -31.74 40.72 21.33
N SER A 3 -31.61 40.73 19.98
CA SER A 3 -31.02 39.62 19.21
C SER A 3 -29.51 39.46 19.43
N SER A 4 -28.77 40.58 19.45
CA SER A 4 -27.30 40.54 19.41
C SER A 4 -26.63 39.89 20.62
N ALA A 5 -27.27 39.88 21.80
CA ALA A 5 -26.72 39.22 22.99
C ALA A 5 -26.92 37.70 22.95
N ALA A 6 -28.10 37.24 22.50
CA ALA A 6 -28.39 35.83 22.31
C ALA A 6 -27.53 35.22 21.19
N ASP A 7 -27.34 35.95 20.10
CA ASP A 7 -26.50 35.53 18.98
C ASP A 7 -25.03 35.39 19.40
N ARG A 8 -24.53 36.27 20.29
CA ARG A 8 -23.16 36.18 20.85
C ARG A 8 -22.98 34.97 21.77
N ALA A 9 -23.93 34.73 22.67
CA ALA A 9 -23.87 33.56 23.55
C ALA A 9 -23.87 32.24 22.76
N ARG A 10 -24.66 32.17 21.68
CA ARG A 10 -24.67 31.00 20.79
C ARG A 10 -23.37 30.85 20.01
N LEU A 11 -22.76 31.97 19.60
CA LEU A 11 -21.47 31.94 18.91
C LEU A 11 -20.37 31.40 19.83
N GLU A 12 -20.29 31.86 21.07
CA GLU A 12 -19.31 31.37 22.05
C GLU A 12 -19.47 29.86 22.30
N GLU A 13 -20.70 29.38 22.43
CA GLU A 13 -20.98 27.94 22.59
C GLU A 13 -20.50 27.12 21.39
N ILE A 14 -20.75 27.61 20.17
CA ILE A 14 -20.29 26.95 18.93
C ILE A 14 -18.77 26.97 18.84
N GLU A 15 -18.11 28.08 19.19
CA GLU A 15 -16.65 28.20 19.15
C GLU A 15 -15.99 27.21 20.12
N VAL A 16 -16.53 27.09 21.34
CA VAL A 16 -16.06 26.09 22.32
C VAL A 16 -16.19 24.68 21.76
N GLU A 17 -17.31 24.36 21.11
CA GLU A 17 -17.54 23.03 20.53
C GLU A 17 -16.62 22.76 19.34
N VAL A 18 -16.40 23.75 18.46
CA VAL A 18 -15.45 23.65 17.36
C VAL A 18 -14.04 23.34 17.87
N LEU A 19 -13.60 24.03 18.93
CA LEU A 19 -12.29 23.78 19.55
C LEU A 19 -12.19 22.37 20.13
N ASN A 20 -13.25 21.88 20.77
CA ASN A 20 -13.29 20.53 21.32
C ASN A 20 -13.22 19.47 20.22
N LEU A 21 -14.00 19.62 19.15
CA LEU A 21 -13.99 18.70 18.01
C LEU A 21 -12.65 18.70 17.29
N GLN A 22 -12.02 19.87 17.11
CA GLN A 22 -10.67 19.97 16.53
C GLN A 22 -9.63 19.22 17.36
N ARG A 23 -9.73 19.30 18.70
CA ARG A 23 -8.86 18.51 19.60
C ARG A 23 -9.06 17.01 19.39
N SER A 24 -10.31 16.55 19.35
CA SER A 24 -10.65 15.14 19.12
C SER A 24 -10.16 14.64 17.76
N ILE A 25 -10.30 15.44 16.71
CA ILE A 25 -9.75 15.13 15.37
C ILE A 25 -8.22 15.01 15.43
N GLY A 26 -7.54 15.90 16.15
CA GLY A 26 -6.09 15.85 16.35
C GLY A 26 -5.63 14.54 16.99
N ILE A 27 -6.33 14.11 18.04
CA ILE A 27 -6.05 12.85 18.74
C ILE A 27 -6.27 11.66 17.80
N LEU A 28 -7.44 11.58 17.15
CA LEU A 28 -7.78 10.47 16.26
C LEU A 28 -6.84 10.37 15.06
N ARG A 29 -6.38 11.49 14.49
CA ARG A 29 -5.36 11.49 13.42
C ARG A 29 -4.01 10.97 13.89
N ALA A 30 -3.62 11.29 15.13
CA ALA A 30 -2.38 10.76 15.71
C ALA A 30 -2.49 9.23 15.89
N GLU A 31 -3.62 8.74 16.37
CA GLU A 31 -3.90 7.30 16.49
C GLU A 31 -3.91 6.61 15.12
N GLU A 32 -4.59 7.18 14.12
CA GLU A 32 -4.59 6.68 12.74
C GLU A 32 -3.15 6.52 12.21
N LYS A 33 -2.30 7.53 12.43
CA LYS A 33 -0.90 7.49 12.01
C LYS A 33 -0.13 6.36 12.71
N GLN A 34 -0.37 6.15 14.00
CA GLN A 34 0.26 5.06 14.75
C GLN A 34 -0.23 3.68 14.26
N VAL A 35 -1.53 3.51 14.05
CA VAL A 35 -2.12 2.27 13.52
C VAL A 35 -1.55 1.95 12.14
N LYS A 36 -1.52 2.92 11.23
CA LYS A 36 -0.90 2.76 9.90
C LYS A 36 0.56 2.34 9.99
N LYS A 37 1.34 2.95 10.89
CA LYS A 37 2.74 2.57 11.10
C LYS A 37 2.88 1.10 11.56
N ARG A 38 2.05 0.65 12.50
CA ARG A 38 2.04 -0.76 12.98
C ARG A 38 1.58 -1.74 11.91
N LEU A 39 0.61 -1.36 11.09
CA LEU A 39 0.16 -2.20 9.97
C LEU A 39 1.24 -2.31 8.89
N ASN A 40 1.90 -1.19 8.55
CA ASN A 40 2.97 -1.19 7.56
C ASN A 40 4.12 -2.14 7.94
N SER A 41 4.47 -2.24 9.23
CA SER A 41 5.52 -3.16 9.68
C SER A 41 5.12 -4.64 9.66
N ARG A 42 3.82 -4.95 9.52
CA ARG A 42 3.30 -6.32 9.70
C ARG A 42 2.65 -6.92 8.45
N TYR A 43 2.09 -6.10 7.56
CA TYR A 43 1.18 -6.57 6.50
C TYR A 43 1.70 -6.50 5.07
N TYR A 44 2.88 -5.92 4.82
CA TYR A 44 3.41 -5.83 3.45
C TYR A 44 4.72 -6.61 3.20
N PRO A 45 4.90 -7.84 3.73
CA PRO A 45 6.12 -8.60 3.44
C PRO A 45 6.28 -8.79 1.93
N VAL A 46 5.19 -8.98 1.18
CA VAL A 46 5.23 -9.13 -0.28
C VAL A 46 5.77 -7.88 -1.00
N LEU A 47 5.55 -6.68 -0.46
CA LEU A 47 6.02 -5.42 -1.02
C LEU A 47 7.39 -4.98 -0.46
N THR A 48 7.87 -5.65 0.60
CA THR A 48 9.17 -5.40 1.22
C THR A 48 10.13 -6.59 1.09
N LEU A 49 9.77 -7.60 0.28
CA LEU A 49 10.66 -8.71 -0.02
C LEU A 49 11.90 -8.16 -0.74
N PRO A 50 13.11 -8.57 -0.33
CA PRO A 50 14.32 -8.35 -1.11
C PRO A 50 14.14 -8.84 -2.55
N ASN A 51 14.79 -8.17 -3.49
CA ASN A 51 14.69 -8.48 -4.92
C ASN A 51 15.08 -9.93 -5.20
N GLU A 52 16.03 -10.48 -4.45
CA GLU A 52 16.53 -11.86 -4.58
C GLU A 52 15.41 -12.88 -4.32
N LEU A 53 14.63 -12.68 -3.26
CA LEU A 53 13.53 -13.59 -2.93
C LEU A 53 12.37 -13.46 -3.91
N VAL A 54 12.08 -12.24 -4.38
CA VAL A 54 11.10 -12.04 -5.47
C VAL A 54 11.56 -12.78 -6.72
N SER A 55 12.84 -12.68 -7.09
CA SER A 55 13.41 -13.42 -8.21
C SER A 55 13.30 -14.94 -8.04
N GLU A 56 13.57 -15.47 -6.85
CA GLU A 56 13.38 -16.91 -6.59
C GLU A 56 11.92 -17.33 -6.73
N ILE A 57 10.95 -16.53 -6.28
CA ILE A 57 9.52 -16.81 -6.49
C ILE A 57 9.21 -16.93 -7.99
N PHE A 58 9.71 -15.98 -8.80
CA PHE A 58 9.54 -16.05 -10.26
C PHE A 58 10.18 -17.31 -10.86
N LEU A 59 11.37 -17.71 -10.43
CA LEU A 59 12.03 -18.94 -10.92
C LEU A 59 11.24 -20.21 -10.59
N HIS A 60 10.70 -20.33 -9.38
CA HIS A 60 9.89 -21.48 -8.97
C HIS A 60 8.51 -21.50 -9.65
N PHE A 61 8.04 -20.36 -10.12
CA PHE A 61 6.80 -20.25 -10.88
C PHE A 61 6.96 -20.64 -12.36
N LEU A 62 8.21 -20.71 -12.86
CA LEU A 62 8.52 -21.15 -14.21
C LEU A 62 8.61 -22.68 -14.27
N PRO A 63 8.04 -23.33 -15.31
CA PRO A 63 8.24 -24.75 -15.54
C PRO A 63 9.69 -25.03 -15.96
N GLU A 64 10.18 -26.23 -15.64
CA GLU A 64 11.49 -26.71 -16.08
C GLU A 64 11.54 -26.82 -17.62
N TYR A 65 12.68 -26.39 -18.19
CA TYR A 65 12.98 -26.55 -19.61
C TYR A 65 12.82 -28.02 -20.05
N PRO A 66 12.25 -28.31 -21.24
CA PRO A 66 11.91 -27.41 -22.34
C PRO A 66 10.49 -26.82 -22.31
N ARG A 67 9.74 -27.01 -21.22
CA ARG A 67 8.37 -26.50 -21.15
C ARG A 67 8.41 -24.98 -21.01
N CYS A 68 7.70 -24.28 -21.88
CA CYS A 68 7.54 -22.83 -21.77
C CYS A 68 6.41 -22.49 -20.79
N PRO A 69 6.54 -21.44 -19.97
CA PRO A 69 5.45 -20.96 -19.14
C PRO A 69 4.26 -20.51 -20.01
N PRO A 70 3.02 -20.71 -19.55
CA PRO A 70 1.86 -20.18 -20.24
C PRO A 70 1.89 -18.65 -20.20
N MET A 71 1.65 -17.99 -21.35
CA MET A 71 1.59 -16.53 -21.43
C MET A 71 0.35 -15.97 -20.70
N CYS A 72 -0.76 -16.73 -20.67
CA CYS A 72 -2.04 -16.30 -20.13
C CYS A 72 -2.57 -17.31 -19.09
N GLY A 73 -3.42 -16.83 -18.17
CA GLY A 73 -4.08 -17.65 -17.14
C GLY A 73 -3.44 -17.53 -15.76
N GLY A 74 -4.09 -18.13 -14.74
CA GLY A 74 -3.68 -18.00 -13.33
C GLY A 74 -2.28 -18.53 -13.00
N LEU A 75 -1.76 -19.44 -13.85
CA LEU A 75 -0.42 -20.02 -13.73
C LEU A 75 0.62 -19.30 -14.60
N SER A 76 0.26 -18.20 -15.26
CA SER A 76 1.21 -17.38 -16.00
C SER A 76 2.06 -16.55 -15.04
N PRO A 77 3.41 -16.58 -15.11
CA PRO A 77 4.27 -15.69 -14.33
C PRO A 77 3.94 -14.20 -14.53
N ILE A 78 3.25 -13.85 -15.63
CA ILE A 78 2.80 -12.50 -15.90
C ILE A 78 1.77 -12.03 -14.86
N THR A 79 0.99 -12.92 -14.23
CA THR A 79 0.06 -12.52 -13.15
C THR A 79 0.80 -11.97 -11.92
N LEU A 80 1.99 -12.49 -11.61
CA LEU A 80 2.82 -11.97 -10.52
C LEU A 80 3.30 -10.53 -10.78
N THR A 81 3.42 -10.12 -12.05
CA THR A 81 3.78 -8.74 -12.42
C THR A 81 2.67 -7.72 -12.17
N GLN A 82 1.47 -8.18 -11.79
CA GLN A 82 0.33 -7.33 -11.43
C GLN A 82 0.31 -6.96 -9.94
N ILE A 83 1.14 -7.60 -9.10
CA ILE A 83 1.14 -7.39 -7.64
C ILE A 83 1.57 -5.95 -7.29
N CYS A 84 2.70 -5.49 -7.81
CA CYS A 84 3.15 -4.11 -7.67
C CYS A 84 4.16 -3.72 -8.77
N ARG A 85 4.50 -2.43 -8.84
CA ARG A 85 5.49 -1.92 -9.82
C ARG A 85 6.87 -2.56 -9.66
N SER A 86 7.33 -2.74 -8.42
CA SER A 86 8.64 -3.35 -8.12
C SER A 86 8.75 -4.78 -8.63
N TRP A 87 7.71 -5.62 -8.43
CA TRP A 87 7.70 -6.99 -8.95
C TRP A 87 7.75 -7.05 -10.47
N ARG A 88 7.11 -6.10 -11.15
CA ARG A 88 7.17 -5.97 -12.61
C ARG A 88 8.58 -5.62 -13.10
N GLU A 89 9.24 -4.67 -12.45
CA GLU A 89 10.61 -4.28 -12.79
C GLU A 89 11.58 -5.47 -12.64
N ILE A 90 11.47 -6.22 -11.55
CA ILE A 90 12.28 -7.43 -11.30
C ILE A 90 12.03 -8.48 -12.38
N ALA A 91 10.77 -8.76 -12.73
CA ALA A 91 10.41 -9.73 -13.77
C ALA A 91 10.97 -9.34 -15.15
N ILE A 92 10.91 -8.05 -15.50
CA ILE A 92 11.49 -7.53 -16.76
C ILE A 92 13.01 -7.72 -16.74
N CYS A 93 13.70 -7.34 -15.66
CA CYS A 93 15.14 -7.54 -15.51
C CYS A 93 15.56 -9.02 -15.61
N MET A 94 14.78 -9.93 -15.04
CA MET A 94 15.04 -11.38 -15.12
C MET A 94 14.87 -11.92 -16.53
N THR A 95 13.83 -11.49 -17.25
CA THR A 95 13.59 -11.91 -18.64
C THR A 95 14.80 -11.60 -19.54
N PHE A 96 15.42 -10.43 -19.36
CA PHE A 96 16.64 -10.07 -20.09
C PHE A 96 17.85 -10.92 -19.68
N ARG A 97 17.99 -11.29 -18.40
CA ARG A 97 19.08 -12.19 -17.96
C ARG A 97 18.94 -13.59 -18.53
N LEU A 98 17.73 -14.15 -18.56
CA LEU A 98 17.51 -15.49 -19.12
C LEU A 98 17.77 -15.56 -20.63
N HIS A 99 17.68 -14.44 -21.37
CA HIS A 99 18.05 -14.40 -22.80
C HIS A 99 19.56 -14.28 -23.05
N ILE A 100 20.40 -14.01 -22.03
CA ILE A 100 21.86 -13.87 -22.18
C ILE A 100 22.60 -15.16 -21.78
N TYR A 101 21.98 -16.00 -20.94
CA TYR A 101 22.50 -17.33 -20.56
C TYR A 101 21.94 -18.48 -21.40
N TYR A 102 21.22 -18.17 -22.48
CA TYR A 102 20.70 -19.09 -23.49
C TYR A 102 21.27 -18.77 -24.87
#